data_AF-A0A3M1LMM6-F1
#
_entry.id   AF-A0A3M1LMM6-F1
#
_cell.length_a   1.000
_cell.length_b   1.000
_cell.length_c   1.000
_cell.angle_alpha   90.00
_cell.angle_beta   90.00
_cell.angle_gamma   90.00
#
_symmetry.space_group_name_H-M   'P 1'
#
loop_
_entity.id
_entity.type
_entity.pdbx_description
1 polymer ?
#
loop_
_entity_poly.entity_id
_entity_poly.type
_entity_poly.pdbx_seq_one_letter_code
_entity_poly.pdbx_strand_id
1 'polypeptide(L)'
;YEFYVMDGPDFFLTKNSLRFRLFRFDIDWGRYMLLEPFRRMPVRIHLAANLDGGYVRHPWSTPDNRLVNTFLLGYGLGLDFVVYYDKVFQVEYSRNRLGEGGIFLHWELNF
;
A
#
# COMPACT_ATOMS: atom_id res chain seq x y z
N TYR A 1 8.70 0.09 5.87
CA TYR A 1 9.31 -0.61 7.02
C TYR A 1 9.92 -1.95 6.55
N GLU A 2 10.80 -1.93 5.53
CA GLU A 2 11.39 -3.16 4.97
C GLU A 2 12.83 -3.45 5.43
N PHE A 3 13.44 -2.58 6.24
CA PHE A 3 14.86 -2.73 6.63
C PHE A 3 15.15 -2.49 8.12
N TYR A 4 14.22 -2.81 9.01
CA TYR A 4 14.56 -2.97 10.43
C TYR A 4 14.37 -4.42 10.82
N VAL A 5 15.48 -5.15 10.91
CA VAL A 5 15.55 -6.47 11.54
C VAL A 5 15.20 -6.26 13.01
N MET A 6 13.95 -6.52 13.38
CA MET A 6 13.49 -6.45 14.76
C MET A 6 13.93 -7.73 15.47
N ASP A 7 15.16 -7.73 15.95
CA ASP A 7 15.70 -8.81 16.77
C ASP A 7 15.28 -8.55 18.24
N GLY A 8 14.17 -9.17 18.65
CA GLY A 8 13.62 -9.09 19.99
C GLY A 8 12.82 -10.36 20.31
N PRO A 9 12.87 -10.88 21.55
CA PRO A 9 12.31 -12.19 21.88
C PRO A 9 10.78 -12.25 21.80
N ASP A 10 10.09 -11.12 21.97
CA ASP A 10 8.64 -11.02 21.85
C ASP A 10 8.25 -9.77 21.04
N PHE A 11 7.64 -9.99 19.87
CA PHE A 11 7.05 -8.94 19.05
C PHE A 11 5.63 -9.32 18.63
N PHE A 12 4.76 -8.33 18.53
CA PHE A 12 3.44 -8.49 17.94
C PHE A 12 3.31 -7.55 16.75
N LEU A 13 3.05 -8.10 15.57
CA LEU A 13 2.84 -7.34 14.35
C LEU A 13 1.49 -7.75 13.76
N THR A 14 0.59 -6.78 13.63
CA THR A 14 -0.66 -6.91 12.90
C THR A 14 -0.61 -6.02 11.67
N LYS A 15 -0.94 -6.58 10.51
CA LYS A 15 -1.09 -5.85 9.26
C LYS A 15 -2.50 -6.08 8.76
N ASN A 16 -3.30 -5.04 8.68
CA ASN A 16 -4.67 -5.10 8.20
C ASN A 16 -4.75 -4.28 6.92
N SER A 17 -5.30 -4.87 5.85
CA SER A 17 -5.52 -4.17 4.59
C SER A 17 -6.96 -4.36 4.16
N LEU A 18 -7.65 -3.25 3.94
CA LEU A 18 -9.02 -3.20 3.45
C LEU A 18 -9.01 -2.62 2.04
N ARG A 19 -9.48 -3.38 1.06
CA ARG A 19 -9.62 -2.91 -0.32
C ARG A 19 -11.10 -2.78 -0.69
N PHE A 20 -11.46 -1.60 -1.16
CA PHE A 20 -12.80 -1.25 -1.61
C PHE A 20 -12.78 -0.93 -3.10
N ARG A 21 -13.65 -1.57 -3.88
CA ARG A 21 -13.84 -1.20 -5.29
C ARG A 21 -14.69 0.06 -5.34
N LEU A 22 -14.12 1.17 -5.81
CA LEU A 22 -14.84 2.44 -5.94
C LEU A 22 -15.63 2.48 -7.25
N PHE A 23 -14.93 2.26 -8.37
CA PHE A 23 -15.52 2.42 -9.69
C PHE A 23 -15.08 1.30 -10.63
N ARG A 24 -15.98 0.93 -11.52
CA ARG A 24 -15.72 0.07 -12.67
C ARG A 24 -16.47 0.66 -13.86
N PHE A 25 -15.74 0.99 -14.90
CA PHE A 25 -16.32 1.46 -16.15
C PHE A 25 -15.51 0.96 -17.33
N ASP A 26 -16.18 0.78 -18.45
CA ASP A 26 -15.57 0.33 -19.69
C ASP A 26 -15.62 1.49 -20.68
N ILE A 27 -14.45 1.96 -21.10
CA ILE A 27 -14.33 3.02 -22.10
C ILE A 27 -14.24 2.37 -23.48
N ASP A 28 -15.14 2.74 -24.38
CA ASP A 28 -15.05 2.37 -25.79
C ASP A 28 -14.45 3.54 -26.59
N TRP A 29 -13.19 3.38 -27.00
CA TRP A 29 -12.46 4.34 -27.82
C TRP A 29 -12.95 4.36 -29.28
N GLY A 30 -13.74 3.37 -29.71
CA GLY A 30 -14.34 3.30 -31.05
C GLY A 30 -13.33 3.56 -32.17
N ARG A 31 -13.61 4.58 -32.99
CA ARG A 31 -12.78 4.97 -34.15
C ARG A 31 -11.48 5.70 -33.79
N TYR A 32 -11.30 6.12 -32.53
CA TYR A 32 -10.05 6.77 -32.08
C TYR A 32 -8.93 5.77 -31.82
N MET A 33 -9.26 4.48 -31.68
CA MET A 33 -8.29 3.40 -31.51
C MET A 33 -8.20 2.57 -32.80
N LEU A 34 -7.01 2.59 -33.43
CA LEU A 34 -6.73 1.88 -34.68
C LEU A 34 -6.70 0.35 -34.49
N LEU A 35 -6.25 -0.11 -33.33
CA LEU A 35 -6.17 -1.53 -33.00
C LEU A 35 -7.48 -2.01 -32.39
N GLU A 36 -8.18 -2.92 -33.07
CA GLU A 36 -9.45 -3.49 -32.58
C GLU A 36 -9.38 -4.08 -31.16
N PRO A 37 -8.30 -4.78 -30.76
CA PRO A 37 -8.18 -5.33 -29.41
C PRO A 37 -8.13 -4.26 -28.31
N PHE A 38 -7.67 -3.04 -28.64
CA PHE A 38 -7.52 -1.94 -27.68
C PHE A 38 -8.71 -0.99 -27.66
N ARG A 39 -9.76 -1.23 -28.47
CA ARG A 39 -10.94 -0.34 -28.51
C ARG A 39 -11.68 -0.29 -27.17
N ARG A 40 -11.74 -1.41 -26.45
CA ARG A 40 -12.37 -1.49 -25.12
C ARG A 40 -11.30 -1.42 -24.03
N MET A 41 -11.35 -0.35 -23.25
CA MET A 41 -10.48 -0.11 -22.13
C MET A 41 -11.29 -0.24 -20.83
N PRO A 42 -11.30 -1.43 -20.19
CA PRO A 42 -11.84 -1.55 -18.86
C PRO A 42 -10.95 -0.78 -17.88
N VAL A 43 -11.57 0.04 -17.05
CA VAL A 43 -10.92 0.76 -15.96
C VAL A 43 -11.58 0.36 -14.65
N ARG A 44 -10.75 -0.04 -13.69
CA ARG A 44 -11.17 -0.35 -12.33
C ARG A 44 -10.37 0.49 -11.35
N ILE A 45 -11.06 1.15 -10.45
CA ILE A 45 -10.46 1.98 -9.41
C ILE A 45 -10.77 1.33 -8.06
N HIS A 46 -9.72 1.04 -7.29
CA HIS A 46 -9.83 0.52 -5.94
C HIS A 46 -9.21 1.50 -4.94
N LEU A 47 -9.81 1.60 -3.77
CA LEU A 47 -9.25 2.28 -2.63
C LEU A 47 -8.74 1.21 -1.65
N ALA A 48 -7.47 1.29 -1.31
CA ALA A 48 -6.85 0.47 -0.28
C ALA A 48 -6.69 1.31 1.00
N ALA A 49 -7.01 0.73 2.15
CA ALA A 49 -6.74 1.29 3.45
C ALA A 49 -5.94 0.27 4.27
N ASN A 50 -4.71 0.63 4.61
CA ASN A 50 -3.76 -0.20 5.32
C ASN A 50 -3.62 0.30 6.75
N LEU A 51 -3.63 -0.61 7.72
CA LEU A 51 -3.48 -0.35 9.14
C LEU A 51 -2.50 -1.36 9.71
N ASP A 52 -1.31 -0.88 10.02
CA ASP A 52 -0.22 -1.68 10.57
C ASP A 52 -0.04 -1.30 12.05
N GLY A 53 -0.06 -2.30 12.93
CA GLY A 53 0.17 -2.14 14.36
C GLY A 53 1.31 -3.05 14.80
N GLY A 54 2.33 -2.49 15.44
CA GLY A 54 3.49 -3.21 15.96
C GLY A 54 3.73 -2.86 17.43
N TYR A 55 3.98 -3.87 18.26
CA TYR A 55 4.44 -3.67 19.63
C TYR A 55 5.68 -4.54 19.87
N VAL A 56 6.76 -3.91 20.31
CA VAL A 56 8.03 -4.56 20.61
C VAL A 56 8.37 -4.31 22.07
N ARG A 57 8.55 -5.37 22.85
CA ARG A 57 8.95 -5.31 24.26
C ARG A 57 10.38 -5.79 24.38
N HIS A 58 11.28 -4.95 24.92
CA HIS A 58 12.65 -5.36 25.24
C HIS A 58 12.86 -5.27 26.75
N PRO A 59 13.14 -6.38 27.47
CA PRO A 59 13.27 -6.39 28.93
C PRO A 59 14.56 -5.73 29.47
N TRP A 60 15.60 -5.56 28.64
CA TRP A 60 16.90 -5.00 29.04
C TRP A 60 17.20 -3.68 28.32
N SER A 61 16.49 -2.60 28.67
CA SER A 61 16.74 -1.28 28.08
C SER A 61 17.89 -0.57 28.80
N THR A 62 19.02 -0.36 28.11
CA THR A 62 19.95 0.73 28.43
C THR A 62 19.26 2.09 28.15
N PRO A 63 19.68 3.20 28.79
CA PRO A 63 18.97 4.49 28.73
C PRO A 63 18.89 5.16 27.34
N ASP A 64 19.64 4.67 26.35
CA ASP A 64 19.80 5.33 25.05
C ASP A 64 18.78 4.92 23.98
N ASN A 65 17.98 3.87 24.19
CA ASN A 65 17.18 3.29 23.12
C ASN A 65 15.68 3.63 23.23
N ARG A 66 15.30 4.85 22.82
CA ARG A 66 13.92 5.41 22.93
C ARG A 66 12.88 4.74 22.01
N LEU A 67 13.24 3.71 21.25
CA LEU A 67 12.33 2.93 20.39
C LEU A 67 11.80 1.65 21.05
N VAL A 68 12.35 1.29 22.21
CA VAL A 68 11.91 0.13 22.99
C VAL A 68 10.62 0.47 23.75
N ASN A 69 9.62 -0.42 23.70
CA ASN A 69 8.34 -0.32 24.42
C ASN A 69 7.32 0.70 23.87
N THR A 70 7.45 1.12 22.60
CA THR A 70 6.50 2.03 21.97
C THR A 70 5.54 1.28 21.04
N PHE A 71 4.25 1.58 21.14
CA PHE A 71 3.25 1.11 20.19
C PHE A 71 3.45 1.82 18.85
N LEU A 72 3.97 1.09 17.87
CA LEU A 72 4.16 1.56 16.50
C LEU A 72 2.84 1.37 15.76
N LEU A 73 2.12 2.46 15.50
CA LEU A 73 0.94 2.44 14.66
C LEU A 73 1.26 3.15 13.34
N GLY A 74 1.06 2.45 12.24
CA GLY A 74 1.12 2.95 10.88
C GLY A 74 -0.24 2.85 10.22
N TYR A 75 -0.60 3.86 9.45
CA TYR A 75 -1.79 3.80 8.60
C TYR A 75 -1.42 4.29 7.21
N GLY A 76 -2.08 3.73 6.21
CA GLY A 76 -1.87 4.09 4.81
C GLY A 76 -3.17 4.07 4.03
N LEU A 77 -3.24 4.91 3.02
CA LEU A 77 -4.31 4.94 2.04
C LEU A 77 -3.69 4.82 0.66
N GLY A 78 -4.13 3.82 -0.09
CA GLY A 78 -3.73 3.53 -1.46
C GLY A 78 -4.88 3.69 -2.43
N LEU A 79 -4.56 4.02 -3.67
CA LEU A 79 -5.51 4.14 -4.76
C LEU A 79 -4.96 3.40 -5.97
N ASP A 80 -5.64 2.32 -6.35
CA ASP A 80 -5.20 1.39 -7.39
C ASP A 80 -6.03 1.60 -8.65
N PHE A 81 -5.37 1.98 -9.74
CA PHE A 81 -5.93 2.12 -11.07
C PHE A 81 -5.53 0.92 -11.91
N VAL A 82 -6.49 0.09 -12.30
CA VAL A 82 -6.28 -1.05 -13.19
C VAL A 82 -6.89 -0.75 -14.55
N VAL A 83 -6.06 -0.73 -15.58
CA VAL A 83 -6.39 -0.38 -16.96
C VAL A 83 -6.01 -1.53 -17.89
N TYR A 84 -6.76 -1.75 -18.98
CA TYR A 84 -6.46 -2.77 -19.99
C TYR A 84 -6.18 -4.18 -19.43
N TYR A 85 -6.83 -4.53 -18.31
CA TYR A 85 -6.67 -5.78 -17.55
C TYR A 85 -5.32 -5.97 -16.85
N ASP A 86 -4.22 -5.56 -17.48
CA ASP A 86 -2.84 -5.89 -17.08
C ASP A 86 -2.00 -4.70 -16.60
N LYS A 87 -2.48 -3.46 -16.78
CA LYS A 87 -1.77 -2.24 -16.37
C LYS A 87 -2.28 -1.80 -15.02
N VAL A 88 -1.45 -1.89 -14.00
CA VAL A 88 -1.79 -1.43 -12.65
C VAL A 88 -0.92 -0.22 -12.32
N PHE A 89 -1.57 0.84 -11.87
CA PHE A 89 -0.92 2.02 -11.31
C PHE A 89 -1.48 2.25 -9.92
N GLN A 90 -0.64 2.15 -8.91
CA GLN A 90 -1.02 2.29 -7.51
C GLN A 90 -0.28 3.46 -6.88
N VAL A 91 -1.04 4.36 -6.27
CA VAL A 91 -0.51 5.47 -5.48
C VAL A 91 -0.88 5.22 -4.03
N GLU A 92 0.12 5.01 -3.18
CA GLU A 92 -0.08 4.77 -1.77
C GLU A 92 0.59 5.85 -0.93
N TYR A 93 -0.15 6.40 0.01
CA TYR A 93 0.39 7.28 1.03
C TYR A 93 0.32 6.57 2.37
N SER A 94 1.46 6.32 3.00
CA SER A 94 1.53 5.73 4.33
C SER A 94 2.22 6.66 5.30
N ARG A 95 1.78 6.62 6.56
CA ARG A 95 2.31 7.44 7.64
C ARG A 95 2.37 6.64 8.92
N ASN A 96 3.53 6.71 9.58
CA ASN A 96 3.75 6.08 10.88
C ASN A 96 3.64 7.11 12.01
N ARG A 97 3.37 6.60 13.22
CA ARG A 97 3.28 7.40 14.45
C ARG A 97 4.55 8.21 14.75
N LEU A 98 5.71 7.77 14.26
CA LEU A 98 6.99 8.47 14.40
C LEU A 98 7.11 9.71 13.48
N GLY A 99 6.08 10.02 12.69
CA GLY A 99 6.06 11.15 11.76
C GLY A 99 6.68 10.83 10.40
N GLU A 100 7.34 9.67 10.26
CA GLU A 100 7.83 9.14 9.01
C GLU A 100 6.66 8.66 8.15
N GLY A 101 6.36 9.43 7.11
CA GLY A 101 5.39 9.06 6.09
C GLY A 101 5.97 9.27 4.69
N GLY A 102 5.53 8.45 3.76
CA GLY A 102 6.02 8.43 2.38
C GLY A 102 4.89 8.26 1.39
N ILE A 103 5.10 8.79 0.18
CA ILE A 103 4.29 8.47 -0.99
C ILE A 103 5.03 7.36 -1.74
N PHE A 104 4.33 6.28 -2.00
CA PHE A 104 4.80 5.12 -2.75
C PHE A 104 4.02 5.06 -4.05
N LEU A 105 4.76 5.02 -5.16
CA LEU A 105 4.20 4.87 -6.49
C LEU A 105 4.62 3.49 -7.00
N HIS A 106 3.64 2.65 -7.32
CA HIS A 106 3.86 1.34 -7.90
C HIS A 106 3.23 1.31 -9.29
N TRP A 107 3.97 0.76 -10.25
CA TRP A 107 3.48 0.49 -11.59
C TRP A 107 3.77 -0.97 -11.93
N GLU A 108 2.77 -1.67 -12.46
CA GLU A 108 2.92 -3.03 -12.97
C GLU A 108 2.42 -3.04 -14.41
N LEU A 109 3.30 -3.46 -15.31
CA LEU A 109 3.02 -3.60 -16.74
C LEU A 109 3.40 -5.03 -17.12
N ASN A 110 2.40 -5.90 -17.23
CA ASN A 110 2.60 -7.20 -17.86
C ASN A 110 2.45 -7.05 -19.38
N PHE A 111 3.36 -7.68 -20.14
CA PHE A 111 3.44 -7.63 -21.61
C PHE A 111 3.26 -9.03 -22.20
#